data_AF-A0A074LL67-F1
#
_entry.id   AF-A0A074LL67-F1
#
_cell.length_a   1.000
_cell.length_b   1.000
_cell.length_c   1.000
_cell.angle_alpha   90.00
_cell.angle_beta   90.00
_cell.angle_gamma   90.00
#
_symmetry.space_group_name_H-M   'P 1'
#
loop_
_entity.id
_entity.type
_entity.pdbx_description
1 polymer ?
#
loop_
_entity_poly.entity_id
_entity_poly.type
_entity_poly.pdbx_seq_one_letter_code
_entity_poly.pdbx_strand_id
1 'polypeptide(L)'
;MVWETFFKGVRREERRLLSGQGTLGHLLIHYFEQTIARRYAVTSGYIFSVDGTHMDRDSDLILFNRLHTPKMRSGVVPLIPAETTGAVIQTVECLTESLLIEEAQHLQDVRALPKLTPKGYTSGIQLVTEHPYTMGLIVCAASELSLTEIRDILAKQQANTPLTERVSAVFVLGQGLVLYDDPATQEARYFPTESSRLTVVERGEDTLAFLMLYVSSYLNSIEFIPPNFLKLLTTEHIPAE
;
A
#
# COMPACT_ATOMS: atom_id res chain seq x y z
N MET A 1 -29.34 -0.34 -8.81
CA MET A 1 -29.08 -1.35 -9.85
C MET A 1 -27.58 -1.48 -10.15
N VAL A 2 -26.88 -0.44 -10.63
CA VAL A 2 -25.43 -0.52 -10.96
C VAL A 2 -24.55 -0.90 -9.76
N TRP A 3 -24.73 -0.24 -8.61
CA TRP A 3 -23.98 -0.55 -7.39
C TRP A 3 -24.21 -1.98 -6.89
N GLU A 4 -25.46 -2.45 -6.93
CA GLU A 4 -25.79 -3.81 -6.51
C GLU A 4 -25.12 -4.86 -7.41
N THR A 5 -25.10 -4.64 -8.73
CA THR A 5 -24.36 -5.50 -9.67
C THR A 5 -22.87 -5.48 -9.40
N PHE A 6 -22.29 -4.31 -9.13
CA PHE A 6 -20.89 -4.15 -8.77
C PHE A 6 -20.55 -4.94 -7.49
N PHE A 7 -21.26 -4.73 -6.38
CA PHE A 7 -21.02 -5.45 -5.13
C PHE A 7 -21.23 -6.96 -5.28
N LYS A 8 -22.25 -7.41 -6.04
CA LYS A 8 -22.42 -8.84 -6.35
C LYS A 8 -21.22 -9.43 -7.10
N GLY A 9 -20.66 -8.69 -8.04
CA GLY A 9 -19.44 -9.08 -8.75
C GLY A 9 -18.25 -9.21 -7.81
N VAL A 10 -18.00 -8.19 -6.98
CA VAL A 10 -16.88 -8.21 -6.04
C VAL A 10 -17.03 -9.29 -4.96
N ARG A 11 -18.23 -9.54 -4.43
CA ARG A 11 -18.49 -10.66 -3.50
C ARG A 11 -18.22 -12.03 -4.12
N ARG A 12 -18.44 -12.17 -5.43
CA ARG A 12 -18.06 -13.41 -6.14
C ARG A 12 -16.55 -13.54 -6.23
N GLU A 13 -15.85 -12.44 -6.47
CA GLU A 13 -14.39 -12.42 -6.47
C GLU A 13 -13.82 -12.68 -5.08
N GLU A 14 -14.34 -12.09 -4.02
CA GLU A 14 -13.87 -12.34 -2.65
C GLU A 14 -14.02 -13.82 -2.28
N ARG A 15 -15.17 -14.43 -2.61
CA ARG A 15 -15.34 -15.88 -2.43
C ARG A 15 -14.33 -16.69 -3.23
N ARG A 16 -13.99 -16.27 -4.45
CA ARG A 16 -12.94 -16.89 -5.26
C ARG A 16 -11.55 -16.72 -4.64
N LEU A 17 -11.26 -15.56 -4.04
CA LEU A 17 -10.01 -15.33 -3.31
C LEU A 17 -9.90 -16.29 -2.12
N LEU A 18 -10.97 -16.40 -1.34
CA LEU A 18 -11.03 -17.25 -0.14
C LEU A 18 -11.07 -18.75 -0.46
N SER A 19 -11.53 -19.15 -1.64
CA SER A 19 -11.61 -20.56 -2.06
C SER A 19 -10.59 -20.94 -3.14
N GLY A 20 -9.70 -20.03 -3.51
CA GLY A 20 -8.89 -20.13 -4.73
C GLY A 20 -7.79 -21.18 -4.65
N GLN A 21 -7.37 -21.69 -5.81
CA GLN A 21 -6.11 -22.42 -5.95
C GLN A 21 -5.01 -21.40 -6.29
N GLY A 22 -4.26 -20.96 -5.28
CA GLY A 22 -3.19 -19.97 -5.41
C GLY A 22 -2.96 -19.24 -4.09
N THR A 23 -1.86 -18.51 -3.97
CA THR A 23 -1.64 -17.64 -2.80
C THR A 23 -2.51 -16.39 -2.91
N LEU A 24 -2.93 -15.84 -1.77
CA LEU A 24 -3.70 -14.61 -1.69
C LEU A 24 -3.05 -13.46 -2.49
N GLY A 25 -1.73 -13.32 -2.39
CA GLY A 25 -0.95 -12.34 -3.14
C GLY A 25 -1.14 -12.42 -4.66
N HIS A 26 -0.97 -13.60 -5.25
CA HIS A 26 -1.16 -13.78 -6.69
C HIS A 26 -2.59 -13.49 -7.14
N LEU A 27 -3.57 -13.91 -6.35
CA LEU A 27 -4.97 -13.69 -6.67
C LEU A 27 -5.35 -12.20 -6.58
N LEU A 28 -4.81 -11.47 -5.59
CA LEU A 28 -5.00 -10.03 -5.46
C LEU A 28 -4.29 -9.24 -6.56
N ILE A 29 -3.07 -9.64 -6.98
CA ILE A 29 -2.40 -9.05 -8.14
C ILE A 29 -3.34 -9.13 -9.35
N HIS A 30 -3.83 -10.33 -9.66
CA HIS A 30 -4.72 -10.53 -10.80
C HIS A 30 -6.01 -9.71 -10.70
N TYR A 31 -6.59 -9.62 -9.51
CA TYR A 31 -7.78 -8.79 -9.25
C TYR A 31 -7.50 -7.29 -9.50
N PHE A 32 -6.39 -6.76 -8.98
CA PHE A 32 -6.04 -5.35 -9.18
C PHE A 32 -5.65 -5.05 -10.64
N GLU A 33 -4.94 -5.93 -11.34
CA GLU A 33 -4.63 -5.78 -12.77
C GLU A 33 -5.88 -5.55 -13.63
N GLN A 34 -6.99 -6.18 -13.26
CA GLN A 34 -8.26 -6.09 -13.98
C GLN A 34 -9.12 -4.88 -13.59
N THR A 35 -8.92 -4.34 -12.38
CA THR A 35 -9.85 -3.36 -11.78
C THR A 35 -9.28 -1.96 -11.67
N ILE A 36 -7.95 -1.79 -11.54
CA ILE A 36 -7.35 -0.45 -11.42
C ILE A 36 -7.29 0.27 -12.76
N ALA A 37 -7.25 1.60 -12.70
CA ALA A 37 -7.07 2.43 -13.89
C ALA A 37 -5.76 2.09 -14.62
N ARG A 38 -5.79 2.06 -15.95
CA ARG A 38 -4.66 1.63 -16.80
C ARG A 38 -3.35 2.40 -16.57
N ARG A 39 -3.39 3.61 -16.00
CA ARG A 39 -2.19 4.39 -15.64
C ARG A 39 -1.43 3.82 -14.44
N TYR A 40 -2.05 2.90 -13.71
CA TYR A 40 -1.40 2.15 -12.64
C TYR A 40 -1.05 0.75 -13.12
N ALA A 41 -0.09 0.15 -12.45
CA ALA A 41 0.24 -1.26 -12.56
C ALA A 41 0.41 -1.83 -11.15
N VAL A 42 0.31 -3.15 -11.04
CA VAL A 42 0.53 -3.90 -9.81
C VAL A 42 1.55 -5.01 -10.08
N THR A 43 2.45 -5.27 -9.13
CA THR A 43 3.45 -6.34 -9.20
C THR A 43 3.96 -6.68 -7.80
N SER A 44 4.62 -7.82 -7.62
CA SER A 44 5.54 -8.03 -6.49
C SER A 44 6.94 -7.52 -6.82
N GLY A 45 7.76 -7.24 -5.81
CA GLY A 45 9.17 -6.87 -5.99
C GLY A 45 9.73 -5.98 -4.89
N TYR A 46 10.86 -5.32 -5.16
CA TYR A 46 11.49 -4.40 -4.22
C TYR A 46 11.09 -2.95 -4.50
N ILE A 47 11.07 -2.17 -3.44
CA ILE A 47 10.91 -0.72 -3.49
C ILE A 47 12.23 -0.08 -3.09
N PHE A 48 12.63 0.95 -3.84
CA PHE A 48 13.88 1.65 -3.60
C PHE A 48 13.72 3.15 -3.77
N SER A 49 14.58 3.92 -3.12
CA SER A 49 14.73 5.37 -3.30
C SER A 49 15.86 5.66 -4.29
N VAL A 50 15.78 6.79 -4.98
CA VAL A 50 16.78 7.24 -5.97
C VAL A 50 18.16 7.56 -5.38
N ASP A 51 18.34 7.51 -4.06
CA ASP A 51 19.64 7.53 -3.37
C ASP A 51 20.25 6.14 -3.12
N GLY A 52 19.62 5.08 -3.64
CA GLY A 52 20.10 3.71 -3.53
C GLY A 52 19.61 2.98 -2.28
N THR A 53 18.95 3.65 -1.33
CA THR A 53 18.30 2.98 -0.20
C THR A 53 17.18 2.08 -0.73
N HIS A 54 17.13 0.84 -0.24
CA HIS A 54 16.16 -0.15 -0.68
C HIS A 54 15.70 -0.98 0.52
N MET A 55 14.61 -1.72 0.33
CA MET A 55 14.14 -2.70 1.31
C MET A 55 14.89 -4.02 1.13
N ASP A 56 15.24 -4.66 2.24
CA ASP A 56 15.87 -5.98 2.23
C ASP A 56 14.86 -7.09 1.89
N ARG A 57 13.57 -6.83 2.12
CA ARG A 57 12.46 -7.74 1.84
C ARG A 57 11.60 -7.21 0.69
N ASP A 58 11.12 -8.10 -0.17
CA ASP A 58 10.18 -7.76 -1.22
C ASP A 58 8.77 -7.52 -0.67
N SER A 59 7.95 -6.83 -1.45
CA SER A 59 6.54 -6.63 -1.13
C SER A 59 5.68 -7.50 -2.02
N ASP A 60 4.65 -8.11 -1.45
CA ASP A 60 3.74 -8.99 -2.18
C ASP A 60 3.04 -8.23 -3.32
N LEU A 61 2.57 -7.02 -3.04
CA LEU A 61 1.87 -6.18 -4.00
C LEU A 61 2.33 -4.73 -3.89
N ILE A 62 2.75 -4.18 -5.02
CA ILE A 62 3.15 -2.79 -5.19
C ILE A 62 2.27 -2.19 -6.28
N LEU A 63 1.42 -1.24 -5.94
CA LEU A 63 0.64 -0.45 -6.89
C LEU A 63 1.36 0.87 -7.19
N PHE A 64 1.70 1.09 -8.46
CA PHE A 64 2.56 2.20 -8.87
C PHE A 64 2.10 2.86 -10.17
N ASN A 65 2.54 4.09 -10.42
CA ASN A 65 2.26 4.81 -11.65
C ASN A 65 3.13 4.32 -12.82
N ARG A 66 2.56 3.49 -13.68
CA ARG A 66 3.29 2.86 -14.80
C ARG A 66 3.82 3.85 -15.84
N LEU A 67 3.26 5.06 -15.93
CA LEU A 67 3.63 6.04 -16.95
C LEU A 67 4.97 6.71 -16.61
N HIS A 68 5.34 6.72 -15.33
CA HIS A 68 6.55 7.34 -14.83
C HIS A 68 7.57 6.34 -14.27
N THR A 69 7.25 5.04 -14.30
CA THR A 69 8.13 3.97 -13.84
C THR A 69 8.70 3.18 -15.03
N PRO A 70 10.00 3.28 -15.32
CA PRO A 70 10.64 2.40 -16.29
C PRO A 70 10.66 0.97 -15.78
N LYS A 71 10.73 0.01 -16.71
CA LYS A 71 10.83 -1.41 -16.36
C LYS A 71 12.25 -1.73 -15.88
N MET A 72 12.51 -1.59 -14.59
CA MET A 72 13.77 -1.97 -13.95
C MET A 72 13.63 -3.29 -13.20
N ARG A 73 14.71 -4.08 -13.18
CA ARG A 73 14.74 -5.40 -12.54
C ARG A 73 16.12 -5.71 -11.97
N SER A 74 16.16 -6.46 -10.87
CA SER A 74 17.33 -7.20 -10.40
C SER A 74 17.09 -8.68 -10.71
N GLY A 75 17.72 -9.19 -11.77
CA GLY A 75 17.39 -10.50 -12.34
C GLY A 75 15.91 -10.58 -12.76
N VAL A 76 15.15 -11.47 -12.13
CA VAL A 76 13.70 -11.63 -12.39
C VAL A 76 12.84 -10.69 -11.55
N VAL A 77 13.38 -10.09 -10.48
CA VAL A 77 12.62 -9.33 -9.50
C VAL A 77 12.45 -7.87 -9.96
N PRO A 78 11.22 -7.36 -10.09
CA PRO A 78 10.96 -5.95 -10.39
C PRO A 78 11.49 -5.00 -9.32
N LEU A 79 12.00 -3.85 -9.75
CA LEU A 79 12.43 -2.74 -8.87
C LEU A 79 11.55 -1.53 -9.11
N ILE A 80 10.82 -1.08 -8.09
CA ILE A 80 9.88 0.04 -8.17
C ILE A 80 10.41 1.24 -7.35
N PRO A 81 10.53 2.44 -7.94
CA PRO A 81 10.93 3.64 -7.20
C PRO A 81 9.85 4.08 -6.23
N ALA A 82 10.25 4.44 -5.01
CA ALA A 82 9.39 4.96 -3.95
C ALA A 82 8.56 6.18 -4.41
N GLU A 83 9.12 7.05 -5.26
CA GLU A 83 8.40 8.19 -5.83
C GLU A 83 7.16 7.80 -6.64
N THR A 84 7.20 6.64 -7.30
CA THR A 84 6.10 6.16 -8.15
C THR A 84 5.18 5.16 -7.47
N THR A 85 5.55 4.71 -6.27
CA THR A 85 4.76 3.78 -5.48
C THR A 85 3.62 4.53 -4.79
N GLY A 86 2.39 4.14 -5.10
CA GLY A 86 1.18 4.69 -4.49
C GLY A 86 0.70 3.85 -3.31
N ALA A 87 0.65 2.53 -3.45
CA ALA A 87 0.23 1.65 -2.38
C ALA A 87 1.06 0.37 -2.35
N VAL A 88 1.22 -0.19 -1.16
CA VAL A 88 1.90 -1.45 -0.90
C VAL A 88 0.99 -2.29 -0.03
N ILE A 89 0.81 -3.54 -0.43
CA ILE A 89 -0.06 -4.49 0.27
C ILE A 89 0.77 -5.71 0.62
N GLN A 90 0.83 -6.03 1.91
CA GLN A 90 1.31 -7.32 2.40
C GLN A 90 0.14 -8.27 2.58
N THR A 91 0.33 -9.52 2.16
CA THR A 91 -0.71 -10.53 2.17
C THR A 91 -0.40 -11.63 3.17
N VAL A 92 -1.38 -11.96 4.00
CA VAL A 92 -1.22 -12.97 5.05
C VAL A 92 -2.37 -13.97 4.96
N GLU A 93 -2.09 -15.26 4.85
CA GLU A 93 -3.15 -16.27 4.75
C GLU A 93 -3.95 -16.37 6.05
N CYS A 94 -3.26 -16.45 7.20
CA CYS A 94 -3.87 -16.43 8.52
C CYS A 94 -3.09 -15.46 9.43
N LEU A 95 -3.72 -14.36 9.83
CA LEU A 95 -3.08 -13.30 10.60
C LEU A 95 -3.00 -13.66 12.09
N THR A 96 -1.77 -13.70 12.61
CA THR A 96 -1.41 -13.83 14.03
C THR A 96 -0.82 -12.50 14.55
N GLU A 97 -0.62 -12.37 15.86
CA GLU A 97 0.03 -11.18 16.44
C GLU A 97 1.45 -10.98 15.90
N SER A 98 2.24 -12.05 15.79
CA SER A 98 3.62 -11.97 15.29
C SER A 98 3.67 -11.49 13.85
N LEU A 99 2.80 -12.02 12.99
CA LEU A 99 2.71 -11.61 11.59
C LEU A 99 2.20 -10.18 11.44
N LEU A 100 1.22 -9.77 12.27
CA LEU A 100 0.77 -8.38 12.27
C LEU A 100 1.91 -7.40 12.58
N ILE A 101 2.74 -7.70 13.58
CA ILE A 101 3.88 -6.86 13.95
C ILE A 101 4.95 -6.86 12.86
N GLU A 102 5.28 -8.03 12.30
CA GLU A 102 6.26 -8.18 11.23
C GLU A 102 5.87 -7.38 9.99
N GLU A 103 4.64 -7.58 9.49
CA GLU A 103 4.15 -6.88 8.30
C GLU A 103 3.97 -5.38 8.55
N ALA A 104 3.59 -4.99 9.76
CA ALA A 104 3.52 -3.58 10.13
C ALA A 104 4.90 -2.92 10.10
N GLN A 105 5.95 -3.59 10.56
CA GLN A 105 7.32 -3.07 10.51
C GLN A 105 7.79 -2.92 9.06
N HIS A 106 7.60 -3.94 8.23
CA HIS A 106 7.96 -3.87 6.80
C HIS A 106 7.28 -2.69 6.10
N LEU A 107 5.98 -2.49 6.33
CA LEU A 107 5.27 -1.34 5.77
C LEU A 107 5.77 0.00 6.29
N GLN A 108 6.25 0.07 7.54
CA GLN A 108 6.85 1.29 8.09
C GLN A 108 8.16 1.60 7.37
N ASP A 109 9.01 0.60 7.16
CA ASP A 109 10.30 0.75 6.46
C ASP A 109 10.08 1.21 5.01
N VAL A 110 9.11 0.60 4.32
CA VAL A 110 8.71 0.98 2.95
C VAL A 110 8.25 2.44 2.87
N ARG A 111 7.56 2.92 3.90
CA ARG A 111 7.00 4.28 3.93
C ARG A 111 8.01 5.32 4.40
N ALA A 112 9.02 4.89 5.14
CA ALA A 112 10.16 5.71 5.52
C ALA A 112 11.14 5.93 4.35
N LEU A 113 11.02 5.19 3.25
CA LEU A 113 11.84 5.39 2.06
C LEU A 113 11.77 6.83 1.57
N PRO A 114 12.92 7.51 1.42
CA PRO A 114 12.94 8.90 1.03
C PRO A 114 12.47 9.06 -0.43
N LYS A 115 11.69 10.12 -0.69
CA LYS A 115 11.24 10.50 -2.03
C LYS A 115 11.90 11.82 -2.40
N LEU A 116 12.99 11.74 -3.16
CA LEU A 116 13.99 12.81 -3.23
C LEU A 116 13.90 13.67 -4.49
N THR A 117 12.96 13.40 -5.37
CA THR A 117 12.87 14.10 -6.65
C THR A 117 12.06 15.39 -6.51
N PRO A 118 12.61 16.60 -6.73
CA PRO A 118 11.82 17.82 -6.64
C PRO A 118 10.78 17.88 -7.76
N LYS A 119 9.57 18.40 -7.49
CA LYS A 119 8.63 18.77 -8.56
C LYS A 119 9.24 19.93 -9.37
N GLY A 120 9.08 19.86 -10.69
CA GLY A 120 9.92 20.56 -11.66
C GLY A 120 10.01 22.09 -11.51
N TYR A 121 10.90 22.67 -12.32
CA TYR A 121 11.14 24.11 -12.38
C TYR A 121 10.20 24.77 -13.39
N THR A 122 9.47 25.80 -12.96
CA THR A 122 8.82 26.74 -13.89
C THR A 122 9.36 28.14 -13.66
N SER A 123 9.97 28.74 -14.68
CA SER A 123 10.41 30.15 -14.69
C SER A 123 11.27 30.57 -13.49
N GLY A 124 12.19 29.71 -13.05
CA GLY A 124 13.10 30.01 -11.94
C GLY A 124 12.50 29.85 -10.54
N ILE A 125 11.25 29.40 -10.42
CA ILE A 125 10.61 29.08 -9.14
C ILE A 125 10.57 27.56 -9.00
N GLN A 126 11.15 27.07 -7.91
CA GLN A 126 11.03 25.67 -7.51
C GLN A 126 9.60 25.46 -6.98
N LEU A 127 8.80 24.66 -7.68
CA LEU A 127 7.51 24.21 -7.18
C LEU A 127 7.79 23.14 -6.12
N VAL A 128 8.00 23.53 -4.87
CA VAL A 128 8.10 22.54 -3.79
C VAL A 128 6.69 22.06 -3.48
N THR A 129 6.34 20.89 -4.01
CA THR A 129 5.24 20.08 -3.47
C THR A 129 5.85 18.82 -2.88
N GLU A 130 5.38 18.43 -1.71
CA GLU A 130 5.77 17.17 -1.08
C GLU A 130 5.29 15.99 -1.93
N HIS A 131 6.07 14.92 -1.95
CA HIS A 131 5.65 13.68 -2.60
C HIS A 131 4.44 13.08 -1.86
N PRO A 132 3.51 12.43 -2.57
CA PRO A 132 2.46 11.67 -1.89
C PRO A 132 3.10 10.55 -1.06
N TYR A 133 2.58 10.30 0.14
CA TYR A 133 2.99 9.17 0.95
C TYR A 133 2.66 7.83 0.28
N THR A 134 3.34 6.76 0.64
CA THR A 134 2.96 5.43 0.19
C THR A 134 1.88 4.90 1.12
N MET A 135 0.71 4.50 0.60
CA MET A 135 -0.29 3.79 1.39
C MET A 135 0.23 2.39 1.73
N GLY A 136 0.16 1.98 2.99
CA GLY A 136 0.65 0.67 3.45
C GLY A 136 -0.50 -0.14 4.04
N LEU A 137 -0.80 -1.30 3.46
CA LEU A 137 -1.95 -2.13 3.82
C LEU A 137 -1.52 -3.54 4.15
N ILE A 138 -2.21 -4.14 5.11
CA ILE A 138 -2.15 -5.59 5.36
C ILE A 138 -3.50 -6.17 4.94
N VAL A 139 -3.50 -7.21 4.11
CA VAL A 139 -4.72 -7.90 3.68
C VAL A 139 -4.58 -9.38 4.03
N CYS A 140 -5.56 -9.93 4.72
CA CYS A 140 -5.54 -11.31 5.14
C CYS A 140 -6.83 -12.06 4.81
N ALA A 141 -6.69 -13.35 4.52
CA ALA A 141 -7.83 -14.23 4.21
C ALA A 141 -8.54 -14.71 5.48
N ALA A 142 -7.77 -14.99 6.54
CA ALA A 142 -8.26 -15.35 7.86
C ALA A 142 -7.44 -14.64 8.96
N SER A 143 -7.95 -14.63 10.19
CA SER A 143 -7.23 -14.14 11.36
C SER A 143 -7.60 -14.93 12.61
N GLU A 144 -6.60 -15.18 13.47
CA GLU A 144 -6.79 -15.68 14.84
C GLU A 144 -7.15 -14.55 15.82
N LEU A 145 -6.99 -13.30 15.39
CA LEU A 145 -7.27 -12.09 16.15
C LEU A 145 -8.63 -11.52 15.73
N SER A 146 -9.39 -11.02 16.69
CA SER A 146 -10.52 -10.14 16.39
C SER A 146 -10.04 -8.80 15.82
N LEU A 147 -10.91 -8.11 15.08
CA LEU A 147 -10.61 -6.76 14.57
C LEU A 147 -10.23 -5.77 15.68
N THR A 148 -10.81 -5.94 16.88
CA THR A 148 -10.49 -5.14 18.06
C THR A 148 -9.08 -5.43 18.58
N GLU A 149 -8.66 -6.70 18.63
CA GLU A 149 -7.30 -7.08 19.01
C GLU A 149 -6.27 -6.56 18.00
N ILE A 150 -6.56 -6.68 16.69
CA ILE A 150 -5.72 -6.10 15.63
C ILE A 150 -5.53 -4.60 15.85
N ARG A 151 -6.63 -3.86 16.12
CA ARG A 151 -6.58 -2.42 16.43
C ARG A 151 -5.66 -2.12 17.61
N ASP A 152 -5.80 -2.85 18.71
CA ASP A 152 -5.09 -2.56 19.95
C ASP A 152 -3.60 -2.92 19.86
N ILE A 153 -3.27 -4.06 19.25
CA ILE A 153 -1.89 -4.47 18.97
C ILE A 153 -1.22 -3.44 18.06
N LEU A 154 -1.89 -3.08 16.96
CA LEU A 154 -1.36 -2.11 16.01
C LEU A 154 -1.15 -0.75 16.71
N ALA A 155 -2.17 -0.22 17.40
CA ALA A 155 -2.06 1.04 18.14
C ALA A 155 -0.85 1.09 19.08
N LYS A 156 -0.56 -0.02 19.78
CA LYS A 156 0.59 -0.16 20.68
C LYS A 156 1.92 -0.22 19.92
N GLN A 157 2.00 -1.03 18.85
CA GLN A 157 3.23 -1.25 18.09
C GLN A 157 3.77 0.04 17.47
N GLN A 158 2.89 0.85 16.91
CA GLN A 158 3.26 2.07 16.16
C GLN A 158 3.05 3.36 16.97
N ALA A 159 2.98 3.27 18.30
CA ALA A 159 2.81 4.44 19.17
C ALA A 159 3.94 5.47 18.99
N ASN A 160 5.17 5.00 18.75
CA ASN A 160 6.36 5.83 18.56
C ASN A 160 6.74 6.05 17.09
N THR A 161 5.98 5.47 16.15
CA THR A 161 6.21 5.62 14.71
C THR A 161 5.64 6.96 14.23
N PRO A 162 6.35 7.72 13.39
CA PRO A 162 5.81 8.92 12.74
C PRO A 162 4.49 8.64 12.03
N LEU A 163 3.53 9.58 12.11
CA LEU A 163 2.18 9.39 11.55
C LEU A 163 2.19 9.01 10.06
N THR A 164 3.14 9.55 9.31
CA THR A 164 3.34 9.32 7.87
C THR A 164 3.84 7.91 7.55
N GLU A 165 4.41 7.20 8.52
CA GLU A 165 4.99 5.86 8.35
C GLU A 165 4.06 4.75 8.87
N ARG A 166 3.05 5.10 9.67
CA ARG A 166 2.09 4.14 10.24
C ARG A 166 1.30 3.39 9.17
N VAL A 167 0.94 2.14 9.47
CA VAL A 167 0.08 1.30 8.61
C VAL A 167 -1.23 2.03 8.37
N SER A 168 -1.66 2.11 7.10
CA SER A 168 -2.87 2.84 6.71
C SER A 168 -4.14 2.09 7.11
N ALA A 169 -4.16 0.77 6.90
CA ALA A 169 -5.29 -0.09 7.27
C ALA A 169 -4.92 -1.58 7.24
N VAL A 170 -5.68 -2.38 7.97
CA VAL A 170 -5.65 -3.84 7.95
C VAL A 170 -7.02 -4.34 7.50
N PHE A 171 -7.06 -5.22 6.51
CA PHE A 171 -8.28 -5.84 5.98
C PHE A 171 -8.27 -7.33 6.28
N VAL A 172 -9.35 -7.83 6.87
CA VAL A 172 -9.62 -9.25 7.08
C VAL A 172 -10.80 -9.63 6.19
N LEU A 173 -10.52 -10.29 5.06
CA LEU A 173 -11.53 -10.61 4.04
C LEU A 173 -12.69 -11.41 4.65
N GLY A 174 -13.91 -11.12 4.21
CA GLY A 174 -15.12 -11.72 4.77
C GLY A 174 -15.47 -11.29 6.21
N GLN A 175 -14.68 -10.43 6.87
CA GLN A 175 -14.95 -9.95 8.23
C GLN A 175 -15.08 -8.42 8.29
N GLY A 176 -14.02 -7.69 7.94
CA GLY A 176 -14.00 -6.24 8.04
C GLY A 176 -12.59 -5.66 7.99
N LEU A 177 -12.43 -4.49 8.57
CA LEU A 177 -11.17 -3.75 8.49
C LEU A 177 -10.91 -2.88 9.73
N VAL A 178 -9.63 -2.58 9.93
CA VAL A 178 -9.13 -1.61 10.91
C VAL A 178 -8.48 -0.48 10.13
N LEU A 179 -8.91 0.76 10.33
CA LEU A 179 -8.36 1.94 9.66
C LEU A 179 -8.44 3.17 10.56
N TYR A 180 -7.88 4.29 10.09
CA TYR A 180 -7.99 5.56 10.80
C TYR A 180 -9.30 6.29 10.48
N ASP A 181 -10.00 6.77 11.50
CA ASP A 181 -11.07 7.76 11.35
C ASP A 181 -10.71 9.09 12.02
N ASP A 182 -11.36 10.15 11.56
CA ASP A 182 -11.50 11.38 12.33
C ASP A 182 -12.71 11.24 13.28
N PRO A 183 -12.53 11.28 14.61
CA PRO A 183 -13.65 11.20 15.54
C PRO A 183 -14.71 12.30 15.36
N ALA A 184 -14.32 13.47 14.84
CA ALA A 184 -15.21 14.61 14.69
C ALA A 184 -16.08 14.51 13.43
N THR A 185 -15.53 14.04 12.31
CA THR A 185 -16.26 13.91 11.04
C THR A 185 -16.73 12.49 10.75
N GLN A 186 -16.19 11.49 11.46
CA GLN A 186 -16.36 10.05 11.20
C GLN A 186 -15.89 9.63 9.79
N GLU A 187 -15.04 10.43 9.16
CA GLU A 187 -14.49 10.12 7.84
C GLU A 187 -13.25 9.25 7.97
N ALA A 188 -13.16 8.23 7.11
CA ALA A 188 -11.98 7.39 7.00
C ALA A 188 -10.80 8.18 6.43
N ARG A 189 -9.60 7.92 6.93
CA ARG A 189 -8.35 8.56 6.53
C ARG A 189 -7.33 7.54 6.06
N TYR A 190 -6.66 7.87 4.96
CA TYR A 190 -5.52 7.10 4.44
C TYR A 190 -4.28 7.21 5.34
N PHE A 191 -4.10 8.38 5.94
CA PHE A 191 -2.97 8.72 6.79
C PHE A 191 -3.48 9.39 8.06
N PRO A 192 -2.99 8.97 9.24
CA PRO A 192 -3.43 9.56 10.49
C PRO A 192 -2.91 10.99 10.67
N THR A 193 -3.73 11.80 11.31
CA THR A 193 -3.37 13.07 11.95
C THR A 193 -3.28 12.88 13.47
N GLU A 194 -2.86 13.91 14.21
CA GLU A 194 -2.84 13.88 15.67
C GLU A 194 -4.22 13.60 16.29
N SER A 195 -5.30 14.01 15.61
CA SER A 195 -6.68 13.77 16.03
C SER A 195 -7.24 12.42 15.60
N SER A 196 -6.53 11.68 14.74
CA SER A 196 -7.02 10.42 14.18
C SER A 196 -6.90 9.29 15.20
N ARG A 197 -7.83 8.33 15.13
CA ARG A 197 -7.76 7.09 15.92
C ARG A 197 -7.97 5.89 15.03
N LEU A 198 -7.42 4.74 15.42
CA LEU A 198 -7.76 3.48 14.78
C LEU A 198 -9.18 3.06 15.19
N THR A 199 -9.98 2.68 14.22
CA THR A 199 -11.35 2.23 14.38
C THR A 199 -11.57 0.91 13.67
N VAL A 200 -12.59 0.17 14.11
CA VAL A 200 -13.01 -1.11 13.54
C VAL A 200 -14.26 -0.86 12.71
N VAL A 201 -14.26 -1.40 11.49
CA VAL A 201 -15.43 -1.36 10.60
C VAL A 201 -15.74 -2.78 10.15
N GLU A 202 -16.86 -3.31 10.64
CA GLU A 202 -17.39 -4.60 10.19
C GLU A 202 -18.03 -4.44 8.80
N ARG A 203 -17.63 -5.31 7.87
CA ARG A 203 -18.11 -5.28 6.48
C ARG A 203 -18.44 -6.65 5.91
N GLY A 204 -18.13 -7.74 6.60
CA GLY A 204 -18.43 -9.09 6.13
C GLY A 204 -17.91 -9.31 4.70
N GLU A 205 -18.81 -9.77 3.83
CA GLU A 205 -18.55 -10.04 2.41
C GLU A 205 -18.28 -8.77 1.54
N ASP A 206 -18.40 -7.56 2.09
CA ASP A 206 -18.11 -6.32 1.36
C ASP A 206 -16.68 -5.82 1.57
N THR A 207 -15.84 -6.59 2.27
CA THR A 207 -14.49 -6.16 2.66
C THR A 207 -13.58 -5.95 1.44
N LEU A 208 -13.57 -6.87 0.47
CA LEU A 208 -12.83 -6.69 -0.80
C LEU A 208 -13.30 -5.46 -1.60
N ALA A 209 -14.60 -5.18 -1.59
CA ALA A 209 -15.13 -4.00 -2.29
C ALA A 209 -14.63 -2.72 -1.62
N PHE A 210 -14.60 -2.69 -0.29
CA PHE A 210 -14.04 -1.58 0.45
C PHE A 210 -12.55 -1.42 0.16
N LEU A 211 -11.77 -2.51 0.17
CA LEU A 211 -10.34 -2.48 -0.19
C LEU A 211 -10.11 -1.84 -1.57
N MET A 212 -10.85 -2.28 -2.58
CA MET A 212 -10.72 -1.76 -3.95
C MET A 212 -11.05 -0.27 -4.02
N LEU A 213 -12.17 0.15 -3.42
CA LEU A 213 -12.59 1.55 -3.42
C LEU A 213 -11.62 2.43 -2.63
N TYR A 214 -11.13 1.93 -1.50
CA TYR A 214 -10.17 2.62 -0.64
C TYR A 214 -8.85 2.91 -1.36
N VAL A 215 -8.26 1.88 -1.98
CA VAL A 215 -7.03 2.00 -2.78
C VAL A 215 -7.25 2.88 -4.00
N SER A 216 -8.33 2.64 -4.75
CA SER A 216 -8.61 3.39 -5.98
C SER A 216 -8.86 4.87 -5.73
N SER A 217 -9.60 5.20 -4.68
CA SER A 217 -9.88 6.58 -4.29
C SER A 217 -8.59 7.31 -3.93
N TYR A 218 -7.71 6.67 -3.16
CA TYR A 218 -6.41 7.25 -2.83
C TYR A 218 -5.53 7.47 -4.07
N LEU A 219 -5.32 6.42 -4.88
CA LEU A 219 -4.51 6.52 -6.09
C LEU A 219 -5.00 7.64 -7.00
N ASN A 220 -6.33 7.83 -7.11
CA ASN A 220 -6.92 8.88 -7.92
C ASN A 220 -6.81 10.29 -7.33
N SER A 221 -6.56 10.42 -6.03
CA SER A 221 -6.39 11.72 -5.35
C SER A 221 -4.97 12.28 -5.38
N ILE A 222 -3.97 11.47 -5.78
CA ILE A 222 -2.56 11.86 -5.73
C ILE A 222 -1.97 12.18 -7.10
N GLU A 223 -0.99 13.08 -7.10
CA GLU A 223 -0.16 13.40 -8.26
C GLU A 223 1.25 12.85 -8.00
N PHE A 224 1.71 11.96 -8.89
CA PHE A 224 3.04 11.37 -8.79
C PHE A 224 4.08 12.32 -9.37
N ILE A 225 5.16 12.57 -8.63
CA ILE A 225 6.34 13.25 -9.14
C ILE A 225 7.27 12.17 -9.72
N PRO A 226 7.62 12.22 -11.02
CA PRO A 226 8.49 11.22 -11.62
C PRO A 226 9.88 11.20 -10.94
N PRO A 227 10.50 10.04 -10.75
CA PRO A 227 11.82 9.90 -10.12
C PRO A 227 12.93 10.45 -11.02
N ASN A 228 13.94 11.10 -10.42
CA ASN A 228 15.15 11.52 -11.10
C ASN A 228 16.22 10.43 -11.00
N PHE A 229 16.20 9.50 -11.97
CA PHE A 229 17.13 8.38 -12.03
C PHE A 229 18.60 8.76 -12.18
N LEU A 230 18.93 9.98 -12.62
CA LEU A 230 20.33 10.41 -12.71
C LEU A 230 21.02 10.42 -11.33
N LYS A 231 20.25 10.53 -10.24
CA LYS A 231 20.79 10.42 -8.88
C LYS A 231 21.41 9.05 -8.59
N LEU A 232 20.92 7.98 -9.22
CA LEU A 232 21.49 6.63 -9.08
C LEU A 232 22.88 6.51 -9.71
N LEU A 233 23.27 7.40 -10.62
CA LEU A 233 24.61 7.40 -11.20
C LEU A 233 25.64 8.03 -10.25
N THR A 234 25.18 8.81 -9.27
CA THR A 234 26.04 9.49 -8.29
C THR A 234 26.18 8.75 -6.98
N THR A 235 25.35 7.72 -6.76
CA THR A 235 25.50 6.81 -5.62
C THR A 235 26.68 5.89 -5.88
N GLU A 236 27.66 5.86 -4.97
CA GLU A 236 28.91 5.08 -5.07
C GLU A 236 28.66 3.55 -4.97
N HIS A 237 27.82 2.96 -5.83
CA HIS A 237 27.50 1.54 -5.80
C HIS A 237 27.57 0.94 -7.22
N ILE A 238 28.67 1.18 -7.92
CA ILE A 238 29.11 0.26 -8.97
C ILE A 238 30.08 -0.71 -8.29
N PRO A 239 29.64 -1.90 -7.81
CA PRO A 239 30.60 -2.92 -7.45
C PRO A 239 31.45 -3.21 -8.69
N ALA A 240 32.77 -3.11 -8.54
CA ALA A 240 33.71 -3.52 -9.59
C ALA A 240 33.47 -5.02 -9.89
N GLU A 241 33.46 -5.35 -11.18
CA GLU A 241 33.36 -6.73 -11.69
C GLU A 241 34.39 -7.68 -11.06
#